data_AF-A0A923VJ18-F1
#
_entry.id   AF-A0A923VJ18-F1
#
_cell.length_a   1.000
_cell.length_b   1.000
_cell.length_c   1.000
_cell.angle_alpha   90.00
_cell.angle_beta   90.00
_cell.angle_gamma   90.00
#
_symmetry.space_group_name_H-M   'P 1'
#
loop_
_entity.id
_entity.type
_entity.pdbx_description
1 polymer ?
#
loop_
_entity_poly.entity_id
_entity_poly.type
_entity_poly.pdbx_seq_one_letter_code
_entity_poly.pdbx_strand_id
1 'polypeptide(L)'
;MKTSQEILLSIIQDKCSSVWQLDVFMDHIIINLPDKELNFRSAFMKVKQDIMACVQQHFPERDTEILFEVRNGSWNCSFKLKKTIFYAGAV
;
A
#
# COMPACT_ATOMS: atom_id res chain seq x y z
N MET A 1 -9.83 5.79 -18.10
CA MET A 1 -8.64 4.95 -17.77
C MET A 1 -8.56 4.89 -16.25
N LYS A 2 -8.29 3.71 -15.67
CA LYS A 2 -8.04 3.63 -14.23
C LYS A 2 -6.69 4.29 -13.90
N THR A 3 -6.60 5.02 -12.79
CA THR A 3 -5.31 5.56 -12.32
C THR A 3 -4.45 4.44 -11.69
N SER A 4 -3.13 4.64 -11.60
CA SER A 4 -2.23 3.68 -10.93
C SER A 4 -2.67 3.40 -9.48
N GLN A 5 -3.29 4.37 -8.81
CA GLN A 5 -3.86 4.21 -7.46
C GLN A 5 -5.10 3.31 -7.44
N GLU A 6 -6.04 3.49 -8.37
CA GLU A 6 -7.24 2.65 -8.47
C GLU A 6 -6.90 1.19 -8.80
N ILE A 7 -5.88 0.98 -9.64
CA ILE A 7 -5.34 -0.36 -9.92
C ILE A 7 -4.74 -0.95 -8.65
N LEU A 8 -3.90 -0.19 -7.95
CA LEU A 8 -3.25 -0.68 -6.73
C LEU A 8 -4.26 -1.02 -5.63
N LEU A 9 -5.28 -0.18 -5.44
CA LEU A 9 -6.34 -0.43 -4.47
C LEU A 9 -7.10 -1.71 -4.80
N SER A 10 -7.45 -1.92 -6.07
CA SER A 10 -8.09 -3.17 -6.52
C SER A 10 -7.21 -4.38 -6.21
N ILE A 11 -5.90 -4.29 -6.46
CA ILE A 11 -4.94 -5.37 -6.19
C ILE A 11 -4.83 -5.64 -4.69
N ILE A 12 -4.79 -4.60 -3.85
CA ILE A 12 -4.71 -4.79 -2.40
C ILE A 12 -5.94 -5.48 -1.87
N GLN A 13 -7.11 -5.05 -2.32
CA GLN A 13 -8.38 -5.62 -1.90
C GLN A 13 -8.58 -7.06 -2.37
N ASP A 14 -8.19 -7.36 -3.62
CA ASP A 14 -8.42 -8.67 -4.23
C ASP A 14 -7.32 -9.70 -3.89
N LYS A 15 -6.09 -9.25 -3.64
CA LYS A 15 -4.90 -10.11 -3.57
C LYS A 15 -4.09 -10.00 -2.29
N CYS A 16 -4.07 -8.85 -1.61
CA CYS A 16 -3.23 -8.67 -0.41
C CYS A 16 -4.00 -8.97 0.88
N SER A 17 -5.18 -8.38 1.06
CA SER A 17 -6.01 -8.59 2.24
C SER A 17 -7.44 -8.13 1.99
N SER A 18 -8.39 -9.05 2.14
CA SER A 18 -9.83 -8.75 2.11
C SER A 18 -10.37 -8.21 3.45
N VAL A 19 -9.53 -8.21 4.49
CA VAL A 19 -9.92 -7.86 5.86
C VAL A 19 -9.67 -6.39 6.17
N TRP A 20 -8.75 -5.74 5.44
CA TRP A 20 -8.47 -4.32 5.63
C TRP A 20 -9.52 -3.44 4.98
N GLN A 21 -9.90 -2.37 5.67
CA GLN A 21 -10.74 -1.34 5.11
C GLN A 21 -9.85 -0.31 4.40
N LEU A 22 -9.98 -0.25 3.07
CA LEU A 22 -9.16 0.61 2.22
C LEU A 22 -9.97 1.85 1.84
N ASP A 23 -9.37 3.02 2.02
CA ASP A 23 -9.90 4.29 1.53
C ASP A 23 -8.85 4.97 0.63
N VAL A 24 -9.32 5.87 -0.24
CA VAL A 24 -8.43 6.79 -0.97
C VAL A 24 -8.70 8.19 -0.47
N PHE A 25 -7.65 8.89 -0.06
CA PHE A 25 -7.73 10.31 0.26
C PHE A 25 -6.66 11.07 -0.49
N MET A 26 -7.10 11.93 -1.40
CA MET A 26 -6.24 12.69 -2.30
C MET A 26 -5.24 11.77 -3.04
N ASP A 27 -3.97 11.83 -2.66
CA ASP A 27 -2.86 11.16 -3.34
C ASP A 27 -2.36 9.90 -2.62
N HIS A 28 -3.04 9.44 -1.56
CA HIS A 28 -2.62 8.26 -0.80
C HIS A 28 -3.75 7.28 -0.47
N ILE A 29 -3.34 6.03 -0.27
CA ILE A 29 -4.23 4.93 0.13
C ILE A 29 -4.18 4.81 1.65
N ILE A 30 -5.32 4.89 2.29
CA ILE A 30 -5.49 4.68 3.73
C ILE A 30 -5.88 3.23 3.97
N ILE A 31 -5.27 2.61 4.97
CA ILE A 31 -5.51 1.24 5.39
C ILE A 31 -5.92 1.29 6.85
N ASN A 32 -7.22 1.16 7.10
CA ASN A 32 -7.74 1.09 8.45
C ASN A 32 -7.69 -0.36 8.93
N LEU A 33 -6.98 -0.60 10.03
CA LEU A 33 -6.95 -1.90 10.69
C LEU A 33 -8.29 -2.12 11.43
N PRO A 34 -8.94 -3.29 11.26
CA PRO A 34 -10.25 -3.54 11.84
C PRO A 34 -10.22 -3.63 13.37
N ASP A 35 -9.13 -4.18 13.92
CA ASP A 35 -8.94 -4.32 15.36
C ASP A 35 -7.90 -3.32 15.87
N LYS A 36 -8.16 -2.78 17.07
CA LYS A 36 -7.20 -1.92 17.75
C LYS A 36 -6.01 -2.74 18.23
N GLU A 37 -4.92 -2.69 17.48
CA GLU A 37 -3.67 -3.35 17.82
C GLU A 37 -2.98 -2.62 18.97
N LEU A 38 -2.69 -3.32 20.08
CA LEU A 38 -1.98 -2.74 21.23
C LEU A 38 -0.55 -2.31 20.87
N ASN A 39 0.09 -3.02 19.93
CA ASN A 39 1.41 -2.71 19.43
C ASN A 39 1.35 -2.25 17.97
N PHE A 40 1.03 -0.97 17.79
CA PHE A 40 0.89 -0.37 16.46
C PHE A 40 2.16 -0.45 15.62
N ARG A 41 3.36 -0.36 16.23
CA ARG A 41 4.62 -0.44 15.47
C ARG A 41 4.77 -1.80 14.79
N SER A 42 4.50 -2.89 15.50
CA SER A 42 4.57 -4.23 14.94
C SER A 42 3.51 -4.45 13.86
N ALA A 43 2.27 -4.00 14.11
CA ALA A 43 1.19 -4.06 13.13
C ALA A 43 1.52 -3.29 11.85
N PHE A 44 2.02 -2.05 11.98
CA PHE A 44 2.47 -1.23 10.86
C PHE A 44 3.56 -1.91 10.03
N MET A 45 4.59 -2.46 10.70
CA MET A 45 5.69 -3.13 10.00
C MET A 45 5.21 -4.36 9.23
N LYS A 46 4.29 -5.14 9.80
CA LYS A 46 3.67 -6.29 9.14
C LYS A 46 2.87 -5.86 7.92
N VAL A 47 1.94 -4.91 8.08
CA VAL A 47 1.12 -4.38 6.97
C VAL A 47 1.98 -3.85 5.84
N LYS A 48 3.04 -3.09 6.17
CA LYS A 48 4.01 -2.60 5.19
C LYS A 48 4.67 -3.75 4.42
N GLN A 49 5.14 -4.80 5.11
CA GLN A 49 5.77 -5.96 4.48
C GLN A 49 4.79 -6.70 3.56
N ASP A 50 3.57 -6.94 4.03
CA ASP A 50 2.52 -7.64 3.29
C ASP A 50 2.16 -6.87 2.00
N ILE A 51 1.97 -5.54 2.09
CA ILE A 51 1.71 -4.69 0.92
C ILE A 51 2.89 -4.71 -0.04
N MET A 52 4.11 -4.53 0.47
CA MET A 52 5.30 -4.52 -0.39
C MET A 52 5.45 -5.83 -1.16
N ALA A 53 5.28 -6.98 -0.49
CA ALA A 53 5.37 -8.29 -1.11
C ALA A 53 4.27 -8.52 -2.14
N CYS A 54 3.01 -8.25 -1.77
CA CYS A 54 1.87 -8.46 -2.64
C CYS A 54 1.89 -7.54 -3.88
N VAL A 55 2.23 -6.26 -3.70
CA VAL A 55 2.36 -5.32 -4.81
C VAL A 55 3.54 -5.67 -5.70
N GLN A 56 4.66 -6.16 -5.15
CA GLN A 56 5.77 -6.67 -5.94
C GLN A 56 5.36 -7.88 -6.79
N GLN A 57 4.48 -8.74 -6.28
CA GLN A 57 4.00 -9.93 -6.99
C GLN A 57 2.97 -9.60 -8.09
N HIS A 58 2.04 -8.68 -7.83
CA HIS A 58 0.86 -8.47 -8.70
C HIS A 58 0.89 -7.16 -9.49
N PHE A 59 1.73 -6.20 -9.10
CA PHE A 59 1.88 -4.93 -9.80
C PHE A 59 3.34 -4.50 -9.80
N PRO A 60 4.28 -5.34 -10.31
CA PRO A 60 5.70 -5.11 -10.21
C PRO A 60 6.14 -3.81 -10.90
N GLU A 61 5.53 -3.47 -12.03
CA GLU A 61 5.88 -2.30 -12.84
C GLU A 61 4.99 -1.10 -12.47
N ARG A 62 5.61 -0.01 -12.00
CA ARG A 62 4.92 1.16 -11.46
C ARG A 62 5.64 2.44 -11.89
N ASP A 63 4.91 3.35 -12.51
CA ASP A 63 5.43 4.65 -12.97
C ASP A 63 5.37 5.74 -11.88
N THR A 64 4.55 5.52 -10.85
CA THR A 64 4.17 6.52 -9.86
C THR A 64 4.55 6.07 -8.45
N GLU A 65 5.01 7.00 -7.61
CA GLU A 65 5.16 6.75 -6.18
C GLU A 65 3.79 6.82 -5.49
N ILE A 66 3.49 5.87 -4.63
CA ILE A 66 2.20 5.80 -3.95
C ILE A 66 2.43 5.86 -2.45
N LEU A 67 1.81 6.83 -1.80
CA LEU A 67 1.82 6.98 -0.35
C LEU A 67 0.73 6.08 0.26
N PHE A 68 1.08 5.42 1.35
CA PHE A 68 0.19 4.62 2.17
C PHE A 68 0.14 5.20 3.57
N GLU A 69 -1.05 5.30 4.15
CA GLU A 69 -1.27 5.60 5.55
C GLU A 69 -1.93 4.41 6.23
N VAL A 70 -1.28 3.80 7.22
CA VAL A 70 -1.89 2.76 8.04
C VAL A 70 -2.46 3.40 9.29
N ARG A 71 -3.75 3.18 9.55
CA ARG A 71 -4.49 3.72 10.70
C ARG A 71 -4.89 2.63 11.68
N ASN A 72 -4.69 2.93 12.97
CA ASN A 72 -5.11 2.13 14.10
C ASN A 72 -5.74 3.04 15.15
N GLY A 73 -7.05 3.25 15.06
CA GLY A 73 -7.74 4.26 15.87
C GLY A 73 -7.19 5.67 15.61
N SER A 74 -6.64 6.31 16.66
CA SER A 74 -6.04 7.66 16.56
C SER A 74 -4.57 7.66 16.15
N TRP A 75 -3.96 6.48 15.98
CA TRP A 75 -2.57 6.36 15.56
C TRP A 75 -2.48 6.11 14.07
N ASN A 76 -1.54 6.80 13.42
CA ASN A 76 -1.22 6.56 12.02
C ASN A 76 0.29 6.55 11.79
N CYS A 77 0.69 5.82 10.76
CA CYS A 77 2.05 5.80 10.25
C CYS A 77 1.97 5.63 8.74
N SER A 78 2.85 6.34 8.04
CA SER A 78 2.83 6.35 6.58
C SER A 78 4.11 5.78 6.00
N PHE A 79 4.02 5.19 4.82
CA PHE A 79 5.17 4.79 4.03
C PHE A 79 4.91 5.01 2.54
N LYS A 80 5.98 5.22 1.77
CA LYS A 80 5.89 5.36 0.31
C LYS A 80 6.36 4.08 -0.37
N LEU A 81 5.58 3.63 -1.34
CA LEU A 81 6.00 2.65 -2.32
C LEU A 81 6.59 3.39 -3.51
N LYS A 82 7.89 3.17 -3.78
CA LYS A 82 8.59 3.87 -4.87
C LYS A 82 8.14 3.35 -6.23
N LYS A 83 8.18 4.24 -7.23
CA LYS A 83 8.10 3.88 -8.65
C LYS A 83 9.25 2.93 -9.02
N THR A 84 9.01 2.02 -9.95
CA THR A 84 10.07 1.21 -10.54
C THR A 84 10.74 2.02 -11.63
N ILE A 85 11.99 2.41 -11.41
CA ILE A 85 12.80 3.07 -12.44
C ILE A 85 13.33 1.97 -13.35
N PHE A 86 12.75 1.85 -14.54
CA PHE A 86 13.36 1.08 -15.62
C PHE A 86 14.47 1.95 -16.23
N TYR A 87 15.73 1.58 -15.98
CA TYR A 87 16.82 2.13 -16.76
C TYR A 87 16.73 1.53 -18.16
N ALA A 88 16.06 2.24 -19.07
CA ALA A 88 16.18 1.99 -20.50
C ALA A 88 17.61 2.38 -20.94
N GLY A 89 18.55 1.45 -20.85
CA GLY A 89 19.91 1.64 -21.35
C GLY A 89 21.00 1.29 -20.34
N ALA A 90 21.26 0.00 -20.18
CA ALA A 90 22.63 -0.47 -19.96
C ALA A 90 22.94 -1.36 -21.17
N VAL A 91 23.55 -0.73 -22.18
CA VAL A 91 24.24 -1.41 -23.30
C VAL A 91 25.52 -2.01 -22.76
#